data_AF-A0A7C3YV08-F1
#
_entry.id   AF-A0A7C3YV08-F1
#
_cell.length_a   1.000
_cell.length_b   1.000
_cell.length_c   1.000
_cell.angle_alpha   90.00
_cell.angle_beta   90.00
_cell.angle_gamma   90.00
#
_symmetry.space_group_name_H-M   'P 1'
#
loop_
_entity.id
_entity.type
_entity.pdbx_description
1 polymer ?
#
loop_
_entity_poly.entity_id
_entity_poly.type
_entity_poly.pdbx_seq_one_letter_code
_entity_poly.pdbx_strand_id
1 'polypeptide(L)'
;MPKLIIDGISCDFQQGETILDVAQKANIDIPSLCFMKKYPPSTSCMVCIVKARDRIVPSCATKAEDGMVVESETSEIHEARRTALELLLSDHVGDCISPCNSICPAEMNIPLMIRQIISNDLRGAIATVKRDIPIPAILGRICPAPCEKGCRRGDYDDPVSICLLKRYVADVDLLSESQYLPNCLTSNSKKVAIIGGGPAGLSSAYFLMKKGYNCTIFDDHEKLGGALRYKVPDDRLPKYVVDMEIETIIKLGLEFKPNTKIDIETQVESLLSKFDAVVIATGQTDDSFIKGLAIDRQSMQSKIKGLFVAGNAVGRKANMAVRSVADGKVVANSIDQYLSDLPVIGIRKAFTTRIGKLSDSEMKIFAKNASQDQRYEPSGIGGKTVRLCPEDNLGFSDEEAVLESLRCLHCDCRKADSCKLRIYSDIYNANPNRYRGERRQFEQQNQHDIVIYESGKCISCGLCIKIASSAKEPLGLTFIGRGFNVRVGVPFNQTIEKGLQKVARECVESCPTGALAFKEKG
;
A
#
# COMPACT_ATOMS: atom_id res chain seq x y z
N MET A 1 44.00 -13.49 -9.19
CA MET A 1 43.30 -12.26 -8.79
C MET A 1 43.15 -12.29 -7.28
N PRO A 2 43.29 -11.16 -6.59
CA PRO A 2 43.05 -11.14 -5.15
C PRO A 2 41.58 -11.44 -4.88
N LYS A 3 41.31 -12.10 -3.76
CA LYS A 3 39.97 -12.57 -3.39
C LYS A 3 39.60 -12.15 -1.98
N LEU A 4 38.31 -11.88 -1.76
CA LEU A 4 37.74 -11.83 -0.42
C LEU A 4 36.55 -12.80 -0.31
N ILE A 5 36.18 -13.15 0.91
CA ILE A 5 35.05 -14.03 1.20
C ILE A 5 33.93 -13.18 1.79
N ILE A 6 32.76 -13.14 1.17
CA ILE A 6 31.56 -12.46 1.68
C ILE A 6 30.50 -13.52 1.96
N ASP A 7 30.10 -13.68 3.22
CA ASP A 7 29.10 -14.67 3.64
C ASP A 7 29.39 -16.09 3.10
N GLY A 8 30.67 -16.48 3.12
CA GLY A 8 31.15 -17.78 2.61
C GLY A 8 31.40 -17.85 1.10
N ILE A 9 31.04 -16.81 0.35
CA ILE A 9 31.21 -16.74 -1.11
C ILE A 9 32.56 -16.09 -1.45
N SER A 10 33.42 -16.83 -2.15
CA SER A 10 34.69 -16.31 -2.65
C SER A 10 34.48 -15.39 -3.85
N CYS A 11 34.90 -14.13 -3.71
CA CYS A 11 34.68 -13.06 -4.69
C CYS A 11 36.02 -12.49 -5.16
N ASP A 12 36.24 -12.49 -6.47
CA ASP A 12 37.38 -11.84 -7.11
C ASP A 12 37.20 -10.31 -7.11
N PHE A 13 38.28 -9.56 -6.89
CA PHE A 13 38.25 -8.10 -6.94
C PHE A 13 39.46 -7.47 -7.63
N GLN A 14 39.33 -6.21 -8.01
CA GLN A 14 40.41 -5.37 -8.52
C GLN A 14 40.93 -4.43 -7.44
N GLN A 15 42.23 -4.14 -7.45
CA GLN A 15 42.82 -3.24 -6.46
C GLN A 15 42.13 -1.87 -6.46
N GLY A 16 41.74 -1.41 -5.27
CA GLY A 16 41.03 -0.14 -5.10
C GLY A 16 39.50 -0.25 -5.05
N GLU A 17 38.92 -1.43 -5.32
CA GLU A 17 37.48 -1.66 -5.10
C GLU A 17 37.11 -1.66 -3.61
N THR A 18 35.90 -1.21 -3.29
CA THR A 18 35.35 -1.32 -1.94
C THR A 18 34.67 -2.68 -1.73
N ILE A 19 34.42 -3.07 -0.48
CA ILE A 19 33.64 -4.28 -0.18
C ILE A 19 32.28 -4.24 -0.90
N LEU A 20 31.61 -3.07 -0.93
CA LEU A 20 30.32 -2.92 -1.60
C LEU A 20 30.42 -3.09 -3.13
N ASP A 21 31.48 -2.59 -3.76
CA ASP A 21 31.70 -2.79 -5.21
C ASP A 21 31.82 -4.28 -5.54
N VAL A 22 32.55 -5.03 -4.71
CA VAL A 22 32.74 -6.47 -4.88
C VAL A 22 31.45 -7.24 -4.64
N ALA A 23 30.70 -6.89 -3.59
CA ALA A 23 29.39 -7.49 -3.31
C ALA A 23 28.42 -7.29 -4.49
N GLN A 24 28.34 -6.08 -5.05
CA GLN A 24 27.48 -5.79 -6.21
C GLN A 24 27.88 -6.60 -7.44
N LYS A 25 29.18 -6.76 -7.72
CA LYS A 25 29.66 -7.61 -8.83
C LYS A 25 29.32 -9.08 -8.63
N ALA A 26 29.30 -9.54 -7.38
CA ALA A 26 28.96 -10.90 -7.00
C ALA A 26 27.45 -11.13 -6.84
N ASN A 27 26.60 -10.14 -7.10
CA ASN A 27 25.15 -10.17 -6.83
C ASN A 27 24.80 -10.45 -5.36
N ILE A 28 25.65 -10.02 -4.43
CA ILE A 28 25.40 -10.07 -2.99
C ILE A 28 24.78 -8.73 -2.57
N ASP A 29 23.57 -8.76 -2.02
CA ASP A 29 22.86 -7.54 -1.61
C ASP A 29 23.37 -7.03 -0.26
N ILE A 30 24.14 -5.94 -0.30
CA ILE A 30 24.44 -5.14 0.89
C ILE A 30 23.70 -3.80 0.75
N PRO A 31 22.75 -3.50 1.66
CA PRO A 31 21.86 -2.37 1.49
C PRO A 31 22.57 -1.03 1.63
N SER A 32 22.14 -0.02 0.89
CA SER A 32 22.68 1.35 1.03
C SER A 32 21.66 2.42 0.66
N LEU A 33 21.67 3.53 1.41
CA LEU A 33 20.81 4.69 1.17
C LEU A 33 21.57 5.90 0.62
N CYS A 34 22.84 6.10 1.02
CA CYS A 34 23.63 7.28 0.68
C CYS A 34 24.77 7.04 -0.32
N PHE A 35 24.77 5.90 -1.02
CA PHE A 35 25.85 5.50 -1.93
C PHE A 35 25.44 5.66 -3.40
N MET A 36 26.37 6.18 -4.21
CA MET A 36 26.30 6.23 -5.67
C MET A 36 27.72 6.06 -6.20
N LYS A 37 27.95 5.08 -7.07
CA LYS A 37 29.28 4.70 -7.59
C LYS A 37 30.08 5.85 -8.20
N LYS A 38 29.39 6.84 -8.80
CA LYS A 38 30.01 8.01 -9.44
C LYS A 38 30.68 8.97 -8.45
N TYR A 39 30.34 8.90 -7.16
CA TYR A 39 30.80 9.88 -6.17
C TYR A 39 31.49 9.21 -4.98
N PRO A 40 32.43 9.91 -4.30
CA PRO A 40 33.02 9.40 -3.07
C PRO A 40 31.95 9.02 -2.03
N PRO A 41 32.11 7.95 -1.26
CA PRO A 41 31.11 7.51 -0.28
C PRO A 41 30.94 8.53 0.85
N SER A 42 29.69 8.76 1.30
CA SER A 42 29.42 9.62 2.47
C SER A 42 29.56 8.92 3.82
N THR A 43 29.42 7.58 3.84
CA THR A 43 29.28 6.73 5.03
C THR A 43 28.24 7.20 6.07
N SER A 44 27.31 8.08 5.70
CA SER A 44 26.42 8.74 6.67
C SER A 44 25.20 7.90 7.05
N CYS A 45 24.67 7.08 6.16
CA CYS A 45 23.47 6.29 6.46
C CYS A 45 23.74 5.07 7.34
N MET A 46 24.99 4.56 7.37
CA MET A 46 25.40 3.37 8.11
C MET A 46 24.59 2.08 7.81
N VAL A 47 23.75 2.06 6.77
CA VAL A 47 22.99 0.85 6.40
C VAL A 47 23.86 -0.19 5.71
N CYS A 48 24.96 0.23 5.05
CA CYS A 48 25.87 -0.67 4.33
C CYS A 48 26.91 -1.34 5.25
N ILE A 49 26.72 -1.30 6.57
CA ILE A 49 27.69 -1.87 7.50
C ILE A 49 27.76 -3.39 7.38
N VAL A 50 28.96 -3.89 7.57
CA VAL A 50 29.34 -5.31 7.57
C VAL A 50 30.40 -5.54 8.63
N LYS A 51 30.61 -6.79 9.02
CA LYS A 51 31.73 -7.18 9.87
C LYS A 51 32.89 -7.60 9.00
N ALA A 52 34.04 -6.96 9.18
CA ALA A 52 35.30 -7.35 8.53
C ALA A 52 36.42 -7.23 9.56
N ARG A 53 37.27 -8.26 9.69
CA ARG A 53 38.39 -8.29 10.66
C ARG A 53 37.93 -8.01 12.11
N ASP A 54 36.84 -8.65 12.53
CA ASP A 54 36.21 -8.47 13.84
C ASP A 54 35.78 -7.02 14.16
N ARG A 55 35.61 -6.17 13.14
CA ARG A 55 35.15 -4.79 13.27
C ARG A 55 33.95 -4.55 12.38
N ILE A 56 33.01 -3.74 12.87
CA ILE A 56 31.92 -3.23 12.05
C ILE A 56 32.44 -2.05 11.23
N VAL A 57 32.36 -2.16 9.91
CA VAL A 57 32.87 -1.16 8.97
C VAL A 57 31.85 -0.86 7.86
N PRO A 58 31.83 0.36 7.31
CA PRO A 58 30.99 0.69 6.18
C PRO A 58 31.53 0.08 4.89
N SER A 59 30.86 -0.93 4.34
CA SER A 59 31.30 -1.61 3.10
C SER A 59 31.50 -0.67 1.91
N CYS A 60 30.75 0.44 1.84
CA CYS A 60 30.83 1.41 0.75
C CYS A 60 32.12 2.25 0.72
N ALA A 61 32.93 2.23 1.79
CA ALA A 61 34.17 3.00 1.89
C ALA A 61 35.40 2.13 2.22
N THR A 62 35.20 0.98 2.87
CA THR A 62 36.28 0.03 3.16
C THR A 62 36.77 -0.64 1.89
N LYS A 63 38.08 -0.57 1.63
CA LYS A 63 38.72 -1.23 0.50
C LYS A 63 38.78 -2.74 0.70
N ALA A 64 38.54 -3.48 -0.37
CA ALA A 64 38.77 -4.91 -0.42
C ALA A 64 40.27 -5.21 -0.31
N GLU A 65 40.61 -6.22 0.48
CA GLU A 65 41.98 -6.71 0.65
C GLU A 65 41.99 -8.24 0.48
N ASP A 66 43.12 -8.76 -0.01
CA ASP A 66 43.26 -10.19 -0.29
C ASP A 66 43.14 -11.01 1.00
N GLY A 67 42.38 -12.10 0.94
CA GLY A 67 42.07 -12.94 2.10
C GLY A 67 41.11 -12.33 3.11
N MET A 68 40.52 -11.15 2.86
CA MET A 68 39.54 -10.54 3.77
C MET A 68 38.29 -11.43 3.88
N VAL A 69 37.80 -11.62 5.11
CA VAL A 69 36.51 -12.26 5.39
C VAL A 69 35.52 -11.21 5.85
N VAL A 70 34.36 -11.19 5.22
CA VAL A 70 33.26 -10.25 5.44
C VAL A 70 32.01 -11.04 5.78
N GLU A 71 31.36 -10.66 6.87
CA GLU A 71 30.07 -11.18 7.28
C GLU A 71 29.05 -10.05 7.21
N SER A 72 27.99 -10.24 6.44
CA SER A 72 26.95 -9.24 6.21
C SER A 72 25.57 -9.70 6.69
N GLU A 73 25.37 -11.01 6.82
CA GLU A 73 24.09 -11.63 7.19
C GLU A 73 24.11 -12.29 8.59
N THR A 74 24.66 -11.57 9.58
CA THR A 74 24.66 -11.98 10.99
C THR A 74 23.62 -11.21 11.80
N SER A 75 23.18 -11.76 12.93
CA SER A 75 22.26 -11.08 13.86
C SER A 75 22.81 -9.74 14.35
N GLU A 76 24.11 -9.67 14.64
CA GLU A 76 24.84 -8.45 15.04
C GLU A 76 24.74 -7.36 13.96
N ILE A 77 25.00 -7.70 12.69
CA ILE A 77 24.92 -6.73 11.59
C ILE A 77 23.48 -6.33 11.30
N HIS A 78 22.52 -7.26 11.38
CA HIS A 78 21.10 -6.94 11.24
C HIS A 78 20.61 -5.97 12.33
N GLU A 79 21.03 -6.16 13.58
CA GLU A 79 20.71 -5.25 14.69
C GLU A 79 21.35 -3.87 14.49
N ALA A 80 22.59 -3.82 14.03
CA ALA A 80 23.26 -2.56 13.75
C ALA A 80 22.59 -1.80 12.59
N ARG A 81 22.20 -2.50 11.51
CA ARG A 81 21.44 -1.91 10.38
C ARG A 81 20.07 -1.41 10.83
N ARG A 82 19.35 -2.20 11.65
CA ARG A 82 18.09 -1.78 12.27
C ARG A 82 18.26 -0.48 13.06
N THR A 83 19.27 -0.43 13.92
CA THR A 83 19.56 0.75 14.74
C THR A 83 19.88 1.98 13.88
N ALA A 84 20.67 1.82 12.82
CA ALA A 84 20.95 2.90 11.87
C ALA A 84 19.66 3.42 11.20
N LEU A 85 18.79 2.53 10.74
CA LEU A 85 17.49 2.91 10.15
C LEU A 85 16.59 3.64 11.14
N GLU A 86 16.50 3.17 12.39
CA GLU A 86 15.70 3.79 13.44
C GLU A 86 16.21 5.19 13.80
N LEU A 87 17.52 5.42 13.77
CA LEU A 87 18.12 6.75 13.93
C LEU A 87 17.80 7.67 12.74
N LEU A 88 17.87 7.16 11.50
CA LEU A 88 17.47 7.95 10.32
C LEU A 88 15.98 8.31 10.34
N LEU A 89 15.16 7.50 11.01
CA LEU A 89 13.73 7.71 11.17
C LEU A 89 13.36 8.67 12.32
N SER A 90 14.27 8.98 13.25
CA SER A 90 13.94 9.77 14.44
C SER A 90 13.41 11.17 14.12
N ASP A 91 13.87 11.72 13.00
CA ASP A 91 13.54 13.06 12.51
C ASP A 91 12.64 13.01 11.25
N HIS A 92 12.25 11.80 10.82
CA HIS A 92 11.48 11.62 9.58
C HIS A 92 10.01 11.99 9.80
N VAL A 93 9.58 13.09 9.19
CA VAL A 93 8.21 13.59 9.23
C VAL A 93 7.55 13.36 7.87
N GLY A 94 6.74 12.30 7.80
CA GLY A 94 5.97 11.97 6.60
C GLY A 94 5.00 10.81 6.84
N ASP A 95 3.86 10.81 6.16
CA ASP A 95 2.98 9.66 6.09
C ASP A 95 3.47 8.78 4.95
N CYS A 96 3.96 7.56 5.22
CA CYS A 96 4.26 6.62 4.11
C CYS A 96 2.97 6.25 3.38
N ILE A 97 1.92 6.00 4.15
CA ILE A 97 0.58 5.63 3.71
C ILE A 97 -0.39 6.69 4.23
N SER A 98 -1.27 7.19 3.35
CA SER A 98 -2.25 8.22 3.75
C SER A 98 -3.20 7.72 4.86
N PRO A 99 -3.68 8.62 5.74
CA PRO A 99 -4.66 8.27 6.77
C PRO A 99 -5.92 7.58 6.23
N CYS A 100 -6.48 8.07 5.12
CA CYS A 100 -7.68 7.49 4.50
C CYS A 100 -7.44 6.07 3.96
N ASN A 101 -6.23 5.78 3.44
CA ASN A 101 -5.84 4.44 3.03
C ASN A 101 -5.64 3.52 4.24
N SER A 102 -4.91 3.98 5.26
CA SER A 102 -4.59 3.17 6.45
C SER A 102 -5.81 2.84 7.32
N ILE A 103 -6.84 3.67 7.34
CA ILE A 103 -8.06 3.42 8.13
C ILE A 103 -9.09 2.58 7.37
N CYS A 104 -9.02 2.55 6.03
CA CYS A 104 -9.87 1.70 5.21
C CYS A 104 -9.54 0.24 5.51
N PRO A 105 -10.51 -0.59 5.95
CA PRO A 105 -10.21 -2.00 6.25
C PRO A 105 -9.66 -2.78 5.06
N ALA A 106 -10.07 -2.42 3.84
CA ALA A 106 -9.59 -3.03 2.59
C ALA A 106 -8.24 -2.46 2.11
N GLU A 107 -7.73 -1.40 2.75
CA GLU A 107 -6.46 -0.75 2.39
C GLU A 107 -6.43 -0.26 0.92
N MET A 108 -7.57 0.22 0.41
CA MET A 108 -7.69 0.82 -0.93
C MET A 108 -6.81 2.08 -1.07
N ASN A 109 -6.02 2.16 -2.15
CA ASN A 109 -5.18 3.32 -2.46
C ASN A 109 -6.01 4.50 -3.00
N ILE A 110 -6.75 5.13 -2.08
CA ILE A 110 -7.62 6.27 -2.35
C ILE A 110 -6.89 7.44 -3.02
N PRO A 111 -5.68 7.86 -2.60
CA PRO A 111 -5.02 8.99 -3.24
C PRO A 111 -4.66 8.72 -4.72
N LEU A 112 -4.34 7.48 -5.08
CA LEU A 112 -4.10 7.11 -6.47
C LEU A 112 -5.40 7.16 -7.29
N MET A 113 -6.49 6.59 -6.78
CA MET A 113 -7.82 6.69 -7.42
C MET A 113 -8.20 8.15 -7.67
N ILE A 114 -8.03 9.03 -6.67
CA ILE A 114 -8.31 10.47 -6.80
C ILE A 114 -7.48 11.12 -7.91
N ARG A 115 -6.16 10.87 -7.95
CA ARG A 115 -5.29 11.40 -9.02
C ARG A 115 -5.73 10.92 -10.40
N GLN A 116 -6.13 9.66 -10.52
CA GLN A 116 -6.61 9.08 -11.77
C GLN A 116 -7.95 9.69 -12.20
N ILE A 117 -8.85 10.03 -11.28
CA ILE A 117 -10.06 10.79 -11.60
C ILE A 117 -9.70 12.18 -12.13
N ILE A 118 -8.77 12.91 -11.47
CA ILE A 118 -8.31 14.24 -11.92
C ILE A 118 -7.73 14.18 -13.33
N SER A 119 -6.96 13.14 -13.66
CA SER A 119 -6.38 12.95 -15.00
C SER A 119 -7.32 12.28 -16.01
N ASN A 120 -8.59 12.09 -15.65
CA ASN A 120 -9.60 11.36 -16.44
C ASN A 120 -9.22 9.92 -16.82
N ASP A 121 -8.30 9.28 -16.08
CA ASP A 121 -7.93 7.87 -16.20
C ASP A 121 -8.91 6.99 -15.40
N LEU A 122 -10.16 6.94 -15.85
CA LEU A 122 -11.20 6.16 -15.14
C LEU A 122 -10.94 4.66 -15.20
N ARG A 123 -10.28 4.16 -16.27
CA ARG A 123 -9.89 2.75 -16.40
C ARG A 123 -8.83 2.37 -15.37
N GLY A 124 -7.81 3.19 -15.19
CA GLY A 124 -6.83 2.99 -14.13
C GLY A 124 -7.44 3.19 -12.75
N ALA A 125 -8.36 4.13 -12.56
CA ALA A 125 -9.05 4.35 -11.29
C ALA A 125 -9.81 3.10 -10.84
N ILE A 126 -10.61 2.48 -11.72
CA ILE A 126 -11.33 1.25 -11.35
C ILE A 126 -10.36 0.09 -11.12
N ALA A 127 -9.26 -0.01 -11.88
CA ALA A 127 -8.23 -1.01 -11.64
C ALA A 127 -7.60 -0.85 -10.24
N THR A 128 -7.30 0.38 -9.82
CA THR A 128 -6.80 0.72 -8.48
C THR A 128 -7.78 0.32 -7.40
N VAL A 129 -9.08 0.58 -7.59
CA VAL A 129 -10.14 0.20 -6.65
C VAL A 129 -10.28 -1.33 -6.57
N LYS A 130 -10.44 -2.01 -7.72
CA LYS A 130 -10.61 -3.47 -7.85
C LYS A 130 -9.36 -4.27 -7.48
N ARG A 131 -8.21 -3.62 -7.31
CA ARG A 131 -7.02 -4.23 -6.69
C ARG A 131 -7.27 -4.59 -5.22
N ASP A 132 -8.07 -3.81 -4.52
CA ASP A 132 -8.27 -3.91 -3.07
C ASP A 132 -9.72 -4.21 -2.68
N ILE A 133 -10.69 -3.86 -3.53
CA ILE A 133 -12.14 -4.02 -3.29
C ILE A 133 -12.82 -4.65 -4.51
N PRO A 134 -13.34 -5.88 -4.43
CA PRO A 134 -14.00 -6.56 -5.55
C PRO A 134 -15.44 -6.09 -5.82
N ILE A 135 -16.07 -5.46 -4.83
CA ILE A 135 -17.47 -4.99 -4.90
C ILE A 135 -17.59 -3.46 -4.65
N PRO A 136 -16.90 -2.61 -5.43
CA PRO A 136 -16.86 -1.17 -5.17
C PRO A 136 -18.16 -0.40 -5.41
N ALA A 137 -19.02 -0.79 -6.34
CA ALA A 137 -20.32 -0.16 -6.59
C ALA A 137 -21.29 -0.38 -5.42
N ILE A 138 -21.32 -1.59 -4.86
CA ILE A 138 -22.08 -1.90 -3.64
C ILE A 138 -21.51 -1.10 -2.46
N LEU A 139 -20.19 -1.16 -2.24
CA LEU A 139 -19.57 -0.40 -1.15
C LEU A 139 -19.65 1.12 -1.36
N GLY A 140 -19.84 1.61 -2.58
CA GLY A 140 -20.07 3.02 -2.89
C GLY A 140 -21.37 3.54 -2.29
N ARG A 141 -22.35 2.66 -2.10
CA ARG A 141 -23.69 2.97 -1.58
C ARG A 141 -23.83 2.73 -0.07
N ILE A 142 -23.19 1.67 0.45
CA ILE A 142 -23.46 1.20 1.83
C ILE A 142 -22.29 1.31 2.81
N CYS A 143 -21.09 1.67 2.37
CA CYS A 143 -19.94 1.76 3.26
C CYS A 143 -20.11 2.90 4.27
N PRO A 144 -19.79 2.71 5.57
CA PRO A 144 -19.84 3.78 6.56
C PRO A 144 -18.66 4.78 6.46
N ALA A 145 -17.99 4.80 5.30
CA ALA A 145 -16.89 5.69 4.93
C ALA A 145 -15.84 5.95 6.04
N PRO A 146 -15.19 4.90 6.61
CA PRO A 146 -14.14 5.12 7.61
C PRO A 146 -12.96 5.95 7.06
N CYS A 147 -12.72 5.86 5.75
CA CYS A 147 -11.72 6.65 5.03
C CYS A 147 -12.00 8.16 5.09
N GLU A 148 -13.25 8.59 5.11
CA GLU A 148 -13.64 10.01 5.23
C GLU A 148 -13.47 10.48 6.67
N LYS A 149 -13.77 9.63 7.66
CA LYS A 149 -13.52 9.92 9.09
C LYS A 149 -12.03 10.10 9.42
N GLY A 150 -11.16 9.40 8.69
CA GLY A 150 -9.71 9.54 8.81
C GLY A 150 -9.11 10.55 7.83
N CYS A 151 -9.92 11.24 7.01
CA CYS A 151 -9.41 12.16 6.02
C CYS A 151 -8.83 13.41 6.70
N ARG A 152 -7.56 13.71 6.43
CA ARG A 152 -6.84 14.86 7.00
C ARG A 152 -7.52 16.21 6.68
N ARG A 153 -8.25 16.29 5.56
CA ARG A 153 -9.01 17.49 5.20
C ARG A 153 -10.14 17.79 6.18
N GLY A 154 -10.67 16.78 6.86
CA GLY A 154 -11.71 16.94 7.90
C GLY A 154 -11.28 17.79 9.11
N ASP A 155 -9.96 17.98 9.30
CA ASP A 155 -9.43 18.89 10.33
C ASP A 155 -9.34 20.35 9.83
N TYR A 156 -9.56 20.60 8.53
CA TYR A 156 -9.51 21.92 7.90
C TYR A 156 -10.92 22.43 7.54
N ASP A 157 -11.70 21.60 6.86
CA ASP A 157 -13.10 21.82 6.47
C ASP A 157 -13.80 20.44 6.38
N ASP A 158 -14.63 20.20 5.37
CA ASP A 158 -15.25 18.89 5.14
C ASP A 158 -14.30 17.88 4.47
N PRO A 159 -14.35 16.59 4.85
CA PRO A 159 -13.56 15.57 4.18
C PRO A 159 -13.95 15.44 2.70
N VAL A 160 -13.00 14.92 1.90
CA VAL A 160 -13.27 14.51 0.51
C VAL A 160 -14.33 13.41 0.49
N SER A 161 -15.30 13.49 -0.43
CA SER A 161 -16.36 12.50 -0.69
C SER A 161 -15.83 11.20 -1.33
N ILE A 162 -14.89 10.54 -0.66
CA ILE A 162 -14.19 9.33 -1.14
C ILE A 162 -15.17 8.22 -1.50
N CYS A 163 -16.25 8.04 -0.72
CA CYS A 163 -17.22 6.98 -0.98
C CYS A 163 -18.01 7.23 -2.27
N LEU A 164 -18.40 8.49 -2.52
CA LEU A 164 -19.10 8.90 -3.74
C LEU A 164 -18.16 8.87 -4.97
N LEU A 165 -16.91 9.28 -4.83
CA LEU A 165 -15.90 9.14 -5.89
C LEU A 165 -15.67 7.67 -6.27
N LYS A 166 -15.61 6.77 -5.28
CA LYS A 166 -15.53 5.32 -5.52
C LYS A 166 -16.79 4.80 -6.23
N ARG A 167 -17.98 5.26 -5.81
CA ARG A 167 -19.25 4.92 -6.47
C ARG A 167 -19.22 5.35 -7.93
N TYR A 168 -18.84 6.60 -8.20
CA TYR A 168 -18.73 7.15 -9.55
C TYR A 168 -17.84 6.28 -10.44
N VAL A 169 -16.60 5.99 -10.02
CA VAL A 169 -15.68 5.15 -10.79
C VAL A 169 -16.24 3.75 -11.05
N ALA A 170 -16.90 3.14 -10.06
CA ALA A 170 -17.48 1.82 -10.20
C ALA A 170 -18.72 1.80 -11.11
N ASP A 171 -19.59 2.80 -11.00
CA ASP A 171 -20.80 2.89 -11.82
C ASP A 171 -20.44 3.19 -13.29
N VAL A 172 -19.40 4.01 -13.56
CA VAL A 172 -18.85 4.20 -14.92
C VAL A 172 -18.38 2.87 -15.51
N ASP A 173 -17.62 2.08 -14.74
CA ASP A 173 -17.12 0.78 -15.19
C ASP A 173 -18.27 -0.20 -15.50
N LEU A 174 -19.28 -0.26 -14.62
CA LEU A 174 -20.43 -1.15 -14.79
C LEU A 174 -21.27 -0.82 -16.04
N LEU A 175 -21.38 0.46 -16.41
CA LEU A 175 -22.05 0.92 -17.63
C LEU A 175 -21.21 0.79 -18.90
N SER A 176 -19.90 0.55 -18.76
CA SER A 176 -19.02 0.43 -19.92
C SER A 176 -19.25 -0.90 -20.66
N GLU A 177 -19.11 -0.87 -21.99
CA GLU A 177 -19.15 -2.08 -22.82
C GLU A 177 -18.03 -3.06 -22.47
N SER A 178 -16.92 -2.55 -21.95
CA SER A 178 -15.71 -3.30 -21.61
C SER A 178 -15.39 -3.20 -20.12
N GLN A 179 -16.28 -3.73 -19.27
CA GLN A 179 -16.11 -3.78 -17.81
C GLN A 179 -14.71 -4.26 -17.40
N TYR A 180 -14.14 -3.69 -16.34
CA TYR A 180 -12.83 -4.09 -15.83
C TYR A 180 -12.92 -5.47 -15.19
N LEU A 181 -12.13 -6.39 -15.73
CA LEU A 181 -11.83 -7.68 -15.14
C LEU A 181 -10.33 -7.70 -14.79
N PRO A 182 -9.94 -8.13 -13.57
CA PRO A 182 -8.53 -8.27 -13.24
C PRO A 182 -7.87 -9.35 -14.10
N ASN A 183 -6.56 -9.21 -14.30
CA ASN A 183 -5.76 -10.32 -14.83
C ASN A 183 -5.73 -11.45 -13.80
N CYS A 184 -6.10 -12.65 -14.23
CA CYS A 184 -5.99 -13.88 -13.46
C CYS A 184 -4.76 -14.68 -13.92
N LEU A 185 -4.02 -15.24 -12.97
CA LEU A 185 -2.97 -16.21 -13.29
C LEU A 185 -3.57 -17.47 -13.92
N THR A 186 -2.77 -18.19 -14.70
CA THR A 186 -3.15 -19.50 -15.25
C THR A 186 -3.60 -20.43 -14.12
N SER A 187 -4.63 -21.24 -14.41
CA SER A 187 -5.15 -22.16 -13.41
C SER A 187 -4.06 -23.09 -12.88
N ASN A 188 -3.94 -23.19 -11.56
CA ASN A 188 -3.03 -24.11 -10.89
C ASN A 188 -3.70 -25.47 -10.58
N SER A 189 -4.90 -25.70 -11.14
CA SER A 189 -5.75 -26.90 -10.93
C SER A 189 -6.23 -27.16 -9.50
N LYS A 190 -5.83 -26.33 -8.52
CA LYS A 190 -6.24 -26.45 -7.13
C LYS A 190 -7.65 -25.88 -6.93
N LYS A 191 -8.45 -26.56 -6.11
CA LYS A 191 -9.87 -26.26 -5.89
C LYS A 191 -10.10 -25.72 -4.48
N VAL A 192 -10.85 -24.63 -4.37
CA VAL A 192 -11.23 -24.04 -3.08
C VAL A 192 -12.73 -23.98 -2.95
N ALA A 193 -13.27 -24.56 -1.87
CA ALA A 193 -14.68 -24.45 -1.51
C ALA A 193 -14.91 -23.25 -0.60
N ILE A 194 -15.96 -22.48 -0.86
CA ILE A 194 -16.33 -21.30 -0.07
C ILE A 194 -17.78 -21.46 0.37
N ILE A 195 -18.02 -21.46 1.68
CA ILE A 195 -19.35 -21.64 2.27
C ILE A 195 -19.90 -20.26 2.65
N GLY A 196 -20.87 -19.78 1.86
CA GLY A 196 -21.49 -18.47 2.00
C GLY A 196 -21.05 -17.47 0.93
N GLY A 197 -21.99 -17.00 0.13
CA GLY A 197 -21.88 -16.05 -0.97
C GLY A 197 -22.08 -14.59 -0.59
N GLY A 198 -21.82 -14.24 0.68
CA GLY A 198 -21.81 -12.86 1.15
C GLY A 198 -20.53 -12.08 0.76
N PRO A 199 -20.34 -10.85 1.29
CA PRO A 199 -19.18 -10.01 0.94
C PRO A 199 -17.82 -10.67 1.20
N ALA A 200 -17.70 -11.47 2.27
CA ALA A 200 -16.47 -12.20 2.56
C ALA A 200 -16.21 -13.31 1.55
N GLY A 201 -17.21 -14.13 1.23
CA GLY A 201 -17.06 -15.23 0.27
C GLY A 201 -16.79 -14.76 -1.15
N LEU A 202 -17.52 -13.73 -1.61
CA LEU A 202 -17.29 -13.08 -2.90
C LEU A 202 -15.87 -12.51 -3.00
N SER A 203 -15.39 -11.87 -1.92
CA SER A 203 -14.04 -11.33 -1.88
C SER A 203 -12.96 -12.42 -1.87
N SER A 204 -13.13 -13.48 -1.06
CA SER A 204 -12.24 -14.64 -1.07
C SER A 204 -12.14 -15.23 -2.48
N ALA A 205 -13.28 -15.50 -3.13
CA ALA A 205 -13.32 -16.06 -4.48
C ALA A 205 -12.59 -15.16 -5.48
N TYR A 206 -12.89 -13.86 -5.50
CA TYR A 206 -12.26 -12.91 -6.41
C TYR A 206 -10.73 -12.92 -6.29
N PHE A 207 -10.19 -12.84 -5.07
CA PHE A 207 -8.74 -12.81 -4.88
C PHE A 207 -8.05 -14.16 -5.12
N LEU A 208 -8.73 -15.28 -4.85
CA LEU A 208 -8.24 -16.63 -5.16
C LEU A 208 -8.22 -16.89 -6.68
N MET A 209 -9.28 -16.52 -7.41
CA MET A 209 -9.32 -16.67 -8.87
C MET A 209 -8.24 -15.84 -9.56
N LYS A 210 -7.95 -14.63 -9.06
CA LYS A 210 -6.81 -13.83 -9.53
C LYS A 210 -5.46 -14.56 -9.41
N LYS A 211 -5.32 -15.47 -8.45
CA LYS A 211 -4.12 -16.30 -8.22
C LYS A 211 -4.18 -17.65 -8.97
N GLY A 212 -5.22 -17.91 -9.76
CA GLY A 212 -5.36 -19.13 -10.57
C GLY A 212 -6.07 -20.30 -9.88
N TYR A 213 -6.73 -20.07 -8.74
CA TYR A 213 -7.49 -21.10 -8.04
C TYR A 213 -8.91 -21.26 -8.60
N ASN A 214 -9.37 -22.50 -8.72
CA ASN A 214 -10.74 -22.81 -9.12
C ASN A 214 -11.66 -22.74 -7.88
N CYS A 215 -12.57 -21.78 -7.86
CA CYS A 215 -13.40 -21.50 -6.69
C CYS A 215 -14.85 -21.94 -6.91
N THR A 216 -15.41 -22.61 -5.91
CA THR A 216 -16.84 -22.96 -5.85
C THR A 216 -17.48 -22.36 -4.61
N ILE A 217 -18.49 -21.50 -4.78
CA ILE A 217 -19.31 -20.99 -3.67
C ILE A 217 -20.55 -21.86 -3.49
N PHE A 218 -20.77 -22.31 -2.26
CA PHE A 218 -22.01 -22.94 -1.79
C PHE A 218 -22.78 -21.92 -0.95
N ASP A 219 -24.03 -21.64 -1.31
CA ASP A 219 -24.90 -20.73 -0.56
C ASP A 219 -26.27 -21.36 -0.37
N ASP A 220 -26.90 -21.14 0.79
CA ASP A 220 -28.22 -21.66 1.11
C ASP A 220 -29.35 -20.90 0.42
N HIS A 221 -29.06 -19.74 -0.17
CA HIS A 221 -30.02 -18.96 -0.95
C HIS A 221 -29.84 -19.17 -2.46
N GLU A 222 -30.87 -18.76 -3.20
CA GLU A 222 -30.90 -18.84 -4.68
C GLU A 222 -29.89 -17.89 -5.35
N LYS A 223 -29.59 -16.73 -4.73
CA LYS A 223 -28.71 -15.70 -5.32
C LYS A 223 -27.62 -15.29 -4.34
N LEU A 224 -26.42 -15.05 -4.87
CA LEU A 224 -25.28 -14.50 -4.13
C LEU A 224 -25.55 -13.08 -3.63
N GLY A 225 -24.81 -12.67 -2.60
CA GLY A 225 -24.84 -11.33 -2.00
C GLY A 225 -25.04 -11.37 -0.47
N GLY A 226 -25.57 -12.46 0.07
CA GLY A 226 -25.79 -12.65 1.50
C GLY A 226 -26.53 -11.47 2.14
N ALA A 227 -26.05 -10.98 3.29
CA ALA A 227 -26.68 -9.86 3.99
C ALA A 227 -26.81 -8.58 3.15
N LEU A 228 -25.95 -8.36 2.15
CA LEU A 228 -26.06 -7.21 1.25
C LEU A 228 -27.34 -7.26 0.42
N ARG A 229 -27.74 -8.47 -0.02
CA ARG A 229 -28.97 -8.67 -0.80
C ARG A 229 -30.20 -8.82 0.09
N TYR A 230 -30.08 -9.60 1.16
CA TYR A 230 -31.24 -10.09 1.91
C TYR A 230 -31.56 -9.29 3.18
N LYS A 231 -30.66 -8.41 3.63
CA LYS A 231 -30.86 -7.61 4.87
C LYS A 231 -30.76 -6.11 4.66
N VAL A 232 -30.15 -5.64 3.57
CA VAL A 232 -30.10 -4.20 3.25
C VAL A 232 -31.36 -3.83 2.46
N PRO A 233 -32.11 -2.80 2.87
CA PRO A 233 -33.24 -2.26 2.11
C PRO A 233 -32.84 -1.82 0.70
N ASP A 234 -33.75 -2.01 -0.27
CA ASP A 234 -33.51 -1.79 -1.70
C ASP A 234 -33.28 -0.30 -2.04
N ASP A 235 -33.93 0.62 -1.32
CA ASP A 235 -33.71 2.07 -1.41
C ASP A 235 -32.29 2.49 -1.02
N ARG A 236 -31.63 1.70 -0.16
CA ARG A 236 -30.25 1.93 0.26
C ARG A 236 -29.22 1.19 -0.58
N LEU A 237 -29.58 0.01 -1.07
CA LEU A 237 -28.76 -0.81 -1.96
C LEU A 237 -29.66 -1.56 -2.94
N PRO A 238 -29.87 -1.02 -4.14
CA PRO A 238 -30.74 -1.64 -5.11
C PRO A 238 -30.20 -3.01 -5.54
N LYS A 239 -31.07 -4.03 -5.55
CA LYS A 239 -30.69 -5.42 -5.89
C LYS A 239 -30.04 -5.55 -7.26
N TYR A 240 -30.45 -4.72 -8.23
CA TYR A 240 -29.89 -4.75 -9.57
C TYR A 240 -28.40 -4.36 -9.57
N VAL A 241 -27.96 -3.45 -8.68
CA VAL A 241 -26.54 -3.10 -8.49
C VAL A 241 -25.77 -4.31 -7.96
N VAL A 242 -26.37 -5.02 -7.01
CA VAL A 242 -25.80 -6.26 -6.46
C VAL A 242 -25.67 -7.32 -7.55
N ASP A 243 -26.69 -7.49 -8.39
CA ASP A 243 -26.67 -8.41 -9.54
C ASP A 243 -25.57 -8.04 -10.54
N MET A 244 -25.53 -6.79 -11.00
CA MET A 244 -24.52 -6.31 -11.97
C MET A 244 -23.09 -6.51 -11.48
N GLU A 245 -22.81 -6.20 -10.22
CA GLU A 245 -21.45 -6.29 -9.69
C GLU A 245 -21.01 -7.74 -9.44
N ILE A 246 -21.90 -8.59 -8.92
CA ILE A 246 -21.61 -10.03 -8.72
C ILE A 246 -21.39 -10.73 -10.07
N GLU A 247 -22.13 -10.34 -11.11
CA GLU A 247 -21.94 -10.88 -12.46
C GLU A 247 -20.50 -10.68 -12.96
N THR A 248 -19.85 -9.56 -12.60
CA THR A 248 -18.43 -9.35 -12.95
C THR A 248 -17.49 -10.35 -12.30
N ILE A 249 -17.84 -10.88 -11.12
CA ILE A 249 -17.08 -11.92 -10.42
C ILE A 249 -17.38 -13.30 -11.03
N ILE A 250 -18.64 -13.56 -11.40
CA ILE A 250 -19.04 -14.79 -12.10
C ILE A 250 -18.29 -14.93 -13.43
N LYS A 251 -18.16 -13.83 -14.20
CA LYS A 251 -17.38 -13.77 -15.45
C LYS A 251 -15.92 -14.18 -15.31
N LEU A 252 -15.34 -14.20 -14.09
CA LEU A 252 -13.98 -14.69 -13.84
C LEU A 252 -13.88 -16.22 -13.78
N GLY A 253 -15.00 -16.94 -13.85
CA GLY A 253 -15.06 -18.40 -13.78
C GLY A 253 -15.47 -18.94 -12.40
N LEU A 254 -16.12 -18.13 -11.57
CA LEU A 254 -16.66 -18.59 -10.29
C LEU A 254 -17.76 -19.62 -10.51
N GLU A 255 -17.62 -20.80 -9.92
CA GLU A 255 -18.70 -21.77 -9.86
C GLU A 255 -19.63 -21.46 -8.67
N PHE A 256 -20.93 -21.41 -8.91
CA PHE A 256 -21.93 -21.15 -7.88
C PHE A 256 -22.90 -22.33 -7.75
N LYS A 257 -23.07 -22.83 -6.51
CA LYS A 257 -24.05 -23.84 -6.12
C LYS A 257 -25.15 -23.18 -5.25
N PRO A 258 -26.25 -22.70 -5.87
CA PRO A 258 -27.36 -22.11 -5.14
C PRO A 258 -28.12 -23.15 -4.32
N ASN A 259 -28.92 -22.69 -3.34
CA ASN A 259 -29.82 -23.52 -2.53
C ASN A 259 -29.12 -24.72 -1.87
N THR A 260 -27.82 -24.59 -1.57
CA THR A 260 -26.97 -25.64 -1.01
C THR A 260 -26.50 -25.22 0.36
N LYS A 261 -27.29 -25.56 1.38
CA LYS A 261 -26.90 -25.36 2.78
C LYS A 261 -25.88 -26.41 3.19
N ILE A 262 -24.72 -25.95 3.65
CA ILE A 262 -23.69 -26.80 4.24
C ILE A 262 -23.81 -26.74 5.76
N ASP A 263 -24.02 -27.89 6.39
CA ASP A 263 -23.82 -28.07 7.83
C ASP A 263 -22.31 -28.20 8.10
N ILE A 264 -21.75 -27.15 8.71
CA ILE A 264 -20.30 -27.01 8.86
C ILE A 264 -19.75 -28.07 9.82
N GLU A 265 -20.47 -28.38 10.89
CA GLU A 265 -20.01 -29.35 11.90
C GLU A 265 -19.88 -30.75 11.30
N THR A 266 -20.83 -31.15 10.46
CA THR A 266 -20.89 -32.53 9.93
C THR A 266 -20.25 -32.70 8.55
N GLN A 267 -20.12 -31.63 7.74
CA GLN A 267 -19.70 -31.75 6.34
C GLN A 267 -18.34 -31.12 6.02
N VAL A 268 -17.72 -30.37 6.93
CA VAL A 268 -16.43 -29.71 6.65
C VAL A 268 -15.31 -30.69 6.32
N GLU A 269 -15.23 -31.84 7.00
CA GLU A 269 -14.23 -32.88 6.72
C GLU A 269 -14.44 -33.48 5.32
N SER A 270 -15.70 -33.72 4.93
CA SER A 270 -16.02 -34.18 3.57
C SER A 270 -15.58 -33.17 2.52
N LEU A 271 -15.76 -31.87 2.77
CA LEU A 271 -15.30 -30.82 1.87
C LEU A 271 -13.77 -30.78 1.78
N LEU A 272 -13.07 -30.86 2.91
CA LEU A 272 -11.60 -30.90 2.95
C LEU A 272 -11.01 -32.14 2.23
N SER A 273 -11.76 -33.23 2.09
CA SER A 273 -11.33 -34.38 1.27
C SER A 273 -11.50 -34.18 -0.24
N LYS A 274 -12.33 -33.22 -0.67
CA LYS A 274 -12.69 -32.97 -2.09
C LYS A 274 -12.07 -31.69 -2.65
N PHE A 275 -11.68 -30.78 -1.78
CA PHE A 275 -11.10 -29.47 -2.10
C PHE A 275 -9.77 -29.32 -1.37
N ASP A 276 -8.83 -28.61 -2.00
CA ASP A 276 -7.51 -28.37 -1.42
C ASP A 276 -7.56 -27.37 -0.24
N ALA A 277 -8.58 -26.50 -0.19
CA ALA A 277 -8.87 -25.63 0.95
C ALA A 277 -10.37 -25.30 1.06
N VAL A 278 -10.82 -24.94 2.25
CA VAL A 278 -12.21 -24.55 2.55
C VAL A 278 -12.25 -23.22 3.30
N VAL A 279 -13.18 -22.34 2.90
CA VAL A 279 -13.46 -21.07 3.55
C VAL A 279 -14.86 -21.07 4.15
N ILE A 280 -14.98 -20.82 5.44
CA ILE A 280 -16.27 -20.55 6.11
C ILE A 280 -16.53 -19.03 6.07
N ALA A 281 -17.55 -18.60 5.34
CA ALA A 281 -17.94 -17.20 5.16
C ALA A 281 -19.44 -16.98 5.39
N THR A 282 -20.05 -17.75 6.31
CA THR A 282 -21.50 -17.80 6.59
C THR A 282 -22.08 -16.58 7.31
N GLY A 283 -21.25 -15.57 7.60
CA GLY A 283 -21.67 -14.39 8.36
C GLY A 283 -21.73 -14.65 9.86
N GLN A 284 -22.45 -13.81 10.60
CA GLN A 284 -22.54 -13.95 12.06
C GLN A 284 -23.38 -15.18 12.39
N THR A 285 -22.83 -16.04 13.24
CA THR A 285 -23.47 -17.30 13.64
C THR A 285 -23.21 -17.58 15.11
N ASP A 286 -24.18 -18.24 15.75
CA ASP A 286 -24.05 -18.70 17.13
C ASP A 286 -23.52 -20.13 17.27
N ASP A 287 -23.24 -20.76 16.13
CA ASP A 287 -22.65 -22.09 15.98
C ASP A 287 -21.44 -22.32 16.90
N SER A 288 -21.58 -23.29 17.80
CA SER A 288 -20.56 -23.65 18.79
C SER A 288 -19.31 -24.26 18.16
N PHE A 289 -19.46 -24.96 17.03
CA PHE A 289 -18.34 -25.54 16.30
C PHE A 289 -17.43 -24.42 15.77
N ILE A 290 -17.98 -23.42 15.09
CA ILE A 290 -17.19 -22.29 14.57
C ILE A 290 -16.51 -21.52 15.71
N LYS A 291 -17.21 -21.32 16.83
CA LYS A 291 -16.62 -20.69 18.03
C LYS A 291 -15.47 -21.51 18.61
N GLY A 292 -15.51 -22.84 18.48
CA GLY A 292 -14.47 -23.78 18.91
C GLY A 292 -13.24 -23.87 18.00
N LEU A 293 -13.31 -23.38 16.75
CA LEU A 293 -12.24 -23.52 15.75
C LEU A 293 -10.92 -22.79 16.06
N ALA A 294 -10.91 -21.92 17.09
CA ALA A 294 -9.74 -21.15 17.54
C ALA A 294 -8.96 -20.51 16.38
N ILE A 295 -9.55 -19.46 15.80
CA ILE A 295 -9.09 -18.81 14.56
C ILE A 295 -7.94 -17.84 14.85
N ASP A 296 -6.82 -17.97 14.13
CA ASP A 296 -5.78 -16.95 14.08
C ASP A 296 -6.31 -15.72 13.33
N ARG A 297 -6.33 -14.56 13.98
CA ARG A 297 -6.90 -13.31 13.44
C ARG A 297 -6.01 -12.66 12.37
N GLN A 298 -4.74 -13.04 12.28
CA GLN A 298 -3.81 -12.49 11.30
C GLN A 298 -3.91 -13.26 9.98
N SER A 299 -3.90 -14.59 10.04
CA SER A 299 -4.00 -15.46 8.87
C SER A 299 -5.44 -15.87 8.52
N MET A 300 -6.39 -15.73 9.44
CA MET A 300 -7.75 -16.26 9.32
C MET A 300 -7.81 -17.80 9.22
N GLN A 301 -6.71 -18.50 9.51
CA GLN A 301 -6.65 -19.95 9.55
C GLN A 301 -7.22 -20.47 10.87
N SER A 302 -7.96 -21.57 10.82
CA SER A 302 -8.36 -22.32 12.02
C SER A 302 -7.25 -23.30 12.45
N LYS A 303 -7.44 -24.01 13.57
CA LYS A 303 -6.54 -25.12 13.93
C LYS A 303 -6.62 -26.31 12.98
N ILE A 304 -7.68 -26.42 12.19
CA ILE A 304 -7.84 -27.47 11.19
C ILE A 304 -7.09 -27.05 9.92
N LYS A 305 -6.15 -27.89 9.48
CA LYS A 305 -5.36 -27.64 8.27
C LYS A 305 -6.30 -27.51 7.05
N GLY A 306 -6.02 -26.55 6.18
CA GLY A 306 -6.85 -26.27 5.00
C GLY A 306 -8.18 -25.54 5.27
N LEU A 307 -8.53 -25.27 6.53
CA LEU A 307 -9.78 -24.60 6.89
C LEU A 307 -9.55 -23.16 7.38
N PHE A 308 -10.21 -22.22 6.71
CA PHE A 308 -10.12 -20.78 6.96
C PHE A 308 -11.50 -20.19 7.26
N VAL A 309 -11.56 -19.09 8.01
CA VAL A 309 -12.82 -18.45 8.42
C VAL A 309 -12.78 -16.95 8.13
N ALA A 310 -13.79 -16.43 7.44
CA ALA A 310 -13.82 -15.05 6.95
C ALA A 310 -15.07 -14.28 7.43
N GLY A 311 -14.99 -12.95 7.37
CA GLY A 311 -16.13 -12.07 7.62
C GLY A 311 -16.65 -12.13 9.05
N ASN A 312 -17.97 -12.13 9.23
CA ASN A 312 -18.54 -12.13 10.58
C ASN A 312 -18.53 -13.51 11.25
N ALA A 313 -18.25 -14.58 10.52
CA ALA A 313 -18.16 -15.94 11.07
C ALA A 313 -17.01 -16.05 12.07
N VAL A 314 -16.02 -15.17 11.99
CA VAL A 314 -14.94 -15.06 12.97
C VAL A 314 -15.41 -14.48 14.33
N GLY A 315 -16.70 -14.21 14.54
CA GLY A 315 -17.26 -13.80 15.84
C GLY A 315 -17.03 -12.32 16.20
N ARG A 316 -16.98 -11.42 15.20
CA ARG A 316 -16.88 -9.97 15.46
C ARG A 316 -18.26 -9.35 15.70
N LYS A 317 -18.35 -8.38 16.62
CA LYS A 317 -19.58 -7.64 16.94
C LYS A 317 -19.89 -6.48 15.98
N ALA A 318 -18.87 -5.95 15.28
CA ALA A 318 -19.02 -4.78 14.40
C ALA A 318 -19.21 -5.23 12.93
N ASN A 319 -20.38 -4.91 12.36
CA ASN A 319 -20.79 -5.33 11.02
C ASN A 319 -20.45 -4.27 9.96
N MET A 320 -19.22 -4.30 9.45
CA MET A 320 -18.80 -3.46 8.31
C MET A 320 -18.55 -4.33 7.08
N ALA A 321 -19.33 -4.17 6.02
CA ALA A 321 -19.16 -4.94 4.78
C ALA A 321 -17.74 -4.82 4.20
N VAL A 322 -17.13 -3.63 4.25
CA VAL A 322 -15.73 -3.40 3.82
C VAL A 322 -14.71 -4.21 4.64
N ARG A 323 -14.99 -4.50 5.92
CA ARG A 323 -14.14 -5.38 6.73
C ARG A 323 -14.27 -6.84 6.27
N SER A 324 -15.49 -7.30 5.98
CA SER A 324 -15.69 -8.65 5.42
C SER A 324 -14.99 -8.82 4.08
N VAL A 325 -15.02 -7.79 3.23
CA VAL A 325 -14.23 -7.74 1.99
C VAL A 325 -12.73 -7.87 2.27
N ALA A 326 -12.23 -7.11 3.25
CA ALA A 326 -10.82 -7.18 3.64
C ALA A 326 -10.42 -8.57 4.16
N ASP A 327 -11.25 -9.23 4.96
CA ASP A 327 -10.99 -10.59 5.44
C ASP A 327 -10.88 -11.57 4.27
N GLY A 328 -11.71 -11.43 3.23
CA GLY A 328 -11.61 -12.27 2.03
C GLY A 328 -10.26 -12.13 1.31
N LYS A 329 -9.72 -10.91 1.25
CA LYS A 329 -8.35 -10.66 0.73
C LYS A 329 -7.29 -11.34 1.59
N VAL A 330 -7.43 -11.29 2.92
CA VAL A 330 -6.50 -11.94 3.87
C VAL A 330 -6.55 -13.46 3.67
N VAL A 331 -7.75 -14.05 3.69
CA VAL A 331 -7.95 -15.49 3.51
C VAL A 331 -7.37 -15.98 2.19
N ALA A 332 -7.58 -15.25 1.09
CA ALA A 332 -7.01 -15.63 -0.20
C ALA A 332 -5.47 -15.67 -0.19
N ASN A 333 -4.80 -14.75 0.53
CA ASN A 333 -3.35 -14.79 0.68
C ASN A 333 -2.88 -15.92 1.61
N SER A 334 -3.63 -16.20 2.67
CA SER A 334 -3.31 -17.31 3.58
C SER A 334 -3.48 -18.68 2.94
N ILE A 335 -4.51 -18.85 2.11
CA ILE A 335 -4.70 -20.08 1.32
C ILE A 335 -3.59 -20.23 0.29
N ASP A 336 -3.19 -19.14 -0.37
CA ASP A 336 -2.07 -19.15 -1.31
C ASP A 336 -0.75 -19.57 -0.65
N GLN A 337 -0.47 -19.05 0.55
CA GLN A 337 0.66 -19.49 1.37
C GLN A 337 0.56 -20.98 1.72
N TYR A 338 -0.61 -21.40 2.21
CA TYR A 338 -0.87 -22.79 2.60
C TYR A 338 -0.69 -23.78 1.45
N LEU A 339 -1.28 -23.49 0.28
CA LEU A 339 -1.23 -24.35 -0.90
C LEU A 339 0.13 -24.30 -1.63
N SER A 340 0.99 -23.36 -1.26
CA SER A 340 2.37 -23.26 -1.76
C SER A 340 3.39 -23.79 -0.74
N ASP A 341 2.95 -24.49 0.31
CA ASP A 341 3.79 -25.01 1.40
C ASP A 341 4.65 -23.93 2.10
N LEU A 342 4.16 -22.69 2.13
CA LEU A 342 4.79 -21.57 2.82
C LEU A 342 4.18 -21.36 4.22
N PRO A 343 4.92 -20.72 5.16
CA PRO A 343 4.35 -20.31 6.43
C PRO A 343 3.10 -19.43 6.26
N VAL A 344 2.01 -19.84 6.90
CA VAL A 344 0.72 -19.13 6.82
C VAL A 344 0.71 -17.97 7.81
N ILE A 345 1.07 -16.78 7.32
CA ILE A 345 1.18 -15.55 8.12
C ILE A 345 0.12 -14.50 7.74
N GLY A 346 -0.71 -14.79 6.73
CA GLY A 346 -1.67 -13.84 6.17
C GLY A 346 -0.99 -12.73 5.38
N ILE A 347 -1.53 -11.52 5.44
CA ILE A 347 -0.96 -10.35 4.76
C ILE A 347 0.02 -9.65 5.69
N ARG A 348 1.30 -9.63 5.31
CA ARG A 348 2.30 -8.78 5.98
C ARG A 348 1.99 -7.32 5.71
N LYS A 349 1.81 -6.53 6.77
CA LYS A 349 1.66 -5.08 6.65
C LYS A 349 3.01 -4.44 6.39
N ALA A 350 3.10 -3.67 5.30
CA ALA A 350 4.31 -2.94 4.98
C ALA A 350 4.59 -1.87 6.03
N PHE A 351 5.88 -1.66 6.33
CA PHE A 351 6.35 -0.57 7.18
C PHE A 351 5.73 0.79 6.79
N THR A 352 5.34 1.58 7.81
CA THR A 352 4.82 2.93 7.63
C THR A 352 5.25 3.84 8.77
N THR A 353 5.55 5.09 8.44
CA THR A 353 5.59 6.20 9.40
C THR A 353 4.32 7.05 9.28
N ARG A 354 4.06 7.87 10.30
CA ARG A 354 2.94 8.80 10.35
C ARG A 354 3.42 10.15 10.85
N ILE A 355 2.89 11.23 10.27
CA ILE A 355 3.17 12.61 10.70
C ILE A 355 2.56 12.92 12.07
N GLY A 356 1.44 12.28 12.40
CA GLY A 356 0.62 12.61 13.57
C GLY A 356 -0.33 13.78 13.32
N LYS A 357 -0.74 14.44 14.41
CA LYS A 357 -1.59 15.62 14.40
C LYS A 357 -0.80 16.82 13.84
N LEU A 358 -1.43 17.57 12.94
CA LEU A 358 -0.84 18.79 12.38
C LEU A 358 -1.20 20.00 13.22
N SER A 359 -0.33 21.01 13.23
CA SER A 359 -0.70 22.35 13.64
C SER A 359 -1.53 23.04 12.55
N ASP A 360 -2.23 24.12 12.91
CA ASP A 360 -2.99 24.95 11.96
C ASP A 360 -2.10 25.51 10.84
N SER A 361 -0.85 25.86 11.16
CA SER A 361 0.13 26.33 10.17
C SER A 361 0.50 25.24 9.17
N GLU A 362 0.72 24.00 9.63
CA GLU A 362 1.03 22.88 8.75
C GLU A 362 -0.18 22.47 7.90
N MET A 363 -1.38 22.54 8.48
CA MET A 363 -2.61 22.26 7.74
C MET A 363 -2.78 23.22 6.56
N LYS A 364 -2.50 24.51 6.76
CA LYS A 364 -2.52 25.50 5.67
C LYS A 364 -1.52 25.18 4.56
N ILE A 365 -0.36 24.59 4.88
CA ILE A 365 0.62 24.17 3.87
C ILE A 365 0.06 23.03 3.02
N PHE A 366 -0.59 22.02 3.64
CA PHE A 366 -1.27 20.95 2.90
C PHE A 366 -2.40 21.48 2.02
N ALA A 367 -3.23 22.38 2.55
CA ALA A 367 -4.38 22.95 1.86
C ALA A 367 -3.99 23.87 0.69
N LYS A 368 -2.77 24.44 0.70
CA LYS A 368 -2.31 25.45 -0.27
C LYS A 368 -2.49 25.04 -1.74
N ASN A 369 -2.30 23.76 -2.05
CA ASN A 369 -2.36 23.26 -3.43
C ASN A 369 -3.66 22.49 -3.74
N ALA A 370 -4.61 22.44 -2.81
CA ALA A 370 -5.91 21.81 -2.99
C ALA A 370 -6.98 22.87 -3.29
N SER A 371 -8.05 22.46 -3.99
CA SER A 371 -9.22 23.33 -4.20
C SER A 371 -9.80 23.77 -2.84
N GLN A 372 -10.13 25.06 -2.74
CA GLN A 372 -10.79 25.66 -1.57
C GLN A 372 -12.31 25.59 -1.65
N ASP A 373 -12.86 24.92 -2.67
CA ASP A 373 -14.29 24.76 -2.82
C ASP A 373 -14.89 23.97 -1.65
N GLN A 374 -16.16 24.24 -1.38
CA GLN A 374 -16.97 23.45 -0.47
C GLN A 374 -17.11 22.02 -0.99
N ARG A 375 -17.47 21.10 -0.08
CA ARG A 375 -17.76 19.72 -0.46
C ARG A 375 -18.87 19.67 -1.48
N TYR A 376 -18.62 18.99 -2.59
CA TYR A 376 -19.62 18.81 -3.64
C TYR A 376 -20.61 17.73 -3.24
N GLU A 377 -21.88 18.08 -3.32
CA GLU A 377 -23.00 17.13 -3.25
C GLU A 377 -23.48 16.84 -4.68
N PRO A 378 -23.79 15.58 -5.03
CA PRO A 378 -24.28 15.22 -6.36
C PRO A 378 -25.55 16.01 -6.74
N SER A 379 -25.44 16.90 -7.71
CA SER A 379 -26.56 17.72 -8.20
C SER A 379 -27.09 17.25 -9.55
N GLY A 380 -26.27 16.51 -10.31
CA GLY A 380 -26.58 16.06 -11.66
C GLY A 380 -26.44 17.15 -12.73
N ILE A 381 -25.83 18.29 -12.38
CA ILE A 381 -25.53 19.41 -13.29
C ILE A 381 -24.03 19.37 -13.63
N GLY A 382 -23.65 19.75 -14.86
CA GLY A 382 -22.22 19.84 -15.26
C GLY A 382 -21.65 18.65 -16.05
N GLY A 383 -22.49 17.87 -16.74
CA GLY A 383 -22.02 16.78 -17.61
C GLY A 383 -22.89 15.54 -17.54
N LYS A 384 -22.36 14.39 -17.98
CA LYS A 384 -23.08 13.12 -17.90
C LYS A 384 -23.13 12.67 -16.43
N THR A 385 -24.29 12.77 -15.80
CA THR A 385 -24.52 12.14 -14.51
C THR A 385 -24.48 10.63 -14.66
N VAL A 386 -23.64 9.97 -13.88
CA VAL A 386 -23.55 8.50 -13.90
C VAL A 386 -24.66 7.94 -13.02
N ARG A 387 -25.67 7.33 -13.66
CA ARG A 387 -26.71 6.54 -13.00
C ARG A 387 -26.81 5.19 -13.67
N LEU A 388 -26.89 4.13 -12.87
CA LEU A 388 -27.07 2.78 -13.40
C LEU A 388 -28.52 2.57 -13.90
N CYS A 389 -29.49 3.25 -13.31
CA CYS A 389 -30.87 3.35 -13.80
C CYS A 389 -31.43 4.78 -13.63
N PRO A 390 -32.51 5.18 -14.33
CA PRO A 390 -33.08 6.52 -14.22
C PRO A 390 -33.52 6.90 -12.81
N GLU A 391 -34.00 5.93 -12.02
CA GLU A 391 -34.55 6.07 -10.67
C GLU A 391 -33.48 6.14 -9.58
N ASP A 392 -32.20 5.92 -9.93
CA ASP A 392 -31.10 5.89 -8.98
C ASP A 392 -30.85 7.29 -8.39
N ASN A 393 -30.54 7.34 -7.09
CA ASN A 393 -30.07 8.58 -6.45
C ASN A 393 -28.88 9.14 -7.22
N LEU A 394 -28.87 10.47 -7.39
CA LEU A 394 -27.82 11.21 -8.09
C LEU A 394 -26.41 10.79 -7.59
N GLY A 395 -25.58 10.31 -8.51
CA GLY A 395 -24.13 10.20 -8.35
C GLY A 395 -23.44 11.42 -8.97
N PHE A 396 -22.12 11.53 -8.79
CA PHE A 396 -21.38 12.60 -9.45
C PHE A 396 -21.47 12.48 -10.98
N SER A 397 -21.56 13.63 -11.64
CA SER A 397 -21.13 13.78 -13.03
C SER A 397 -19.60 13.75 -13.14
N ASP A 398 -19.10 13.64 -14.37
CA ASP A 398 -17.66 13.65 -14.64
C ASP A 398 -16.98 14.91 -14.09
N GLU A 399 -17.59 16.09 -14.27
CA GLU A 399 -17.05 17.37 -13.79
C GLU A 399 -17.08 17.48 -12.26
N GLU A 400 -18.21 17.13 -11.63
CA GLU A 400 -18.33 17.11 -10.16
C GLU A 400 -17.30 16.15 -9.52
N ALA A 401 -17.07 14.99 -10.14
CA ALA A 401 -16.09 14.02 -9.65
C ALA A 401 -14.65 14.56 -9.72
N VAL A 402 -14.31 15.30 -10.76
CA VAL A 402 -13.00 15.97 -10.89
C VAL A 402 -12.87 17.10 -9.87
N LEU A 403 -13.87 17.98 -9.76
CA LEU A 403 -13.86 19.11 -8.82
C LEU A 403 -13.76 18.63 -7.36
N GLU A 404 -14.51 17.60 -6.98
CA GLU A 404 -14.42 16.98 -5.65
C GLU A 404 -13.07 16.27 -5.45
N SER A 405 -12.47 15.70 -6.50
CA SER A 405 -11.14 15.08 -6.41
C SER A 405 -10.02 16.12 -6.20
N LEU A 406 -10.14 17.31 -6.81
CA LEU A 406 -9.22 18.44 -6.63
C LEU A 406 -9.21 18.98 -5.19
N ARG A 407 -10.19 18.60 -4.36
CA ARG A 407 -10.21 18.89 -2.92
C ARG A 407 -9.19 18.05 -2.12
N CYS A 408 -8.60 17.00 -2.68
CA CYS A 408 -7.66 16.16 -1.96
C CYS A 408 -6.36 16.89 -1.57
N LEU A 409 -5.93 16.75 -0.31
CA LEU A 409 -4.67 17.31 0.19
C LEU A 409 -3.42 16.56 -0.29
N HIS A 410 -3.57 15.43 -1.00
CA HIS A 410 -2.47 14.57 -1.45
C HIS A 410 -1.43 14.25 -0.36
N CYS A 411 -1.90 13.92 0.85
CA CYS A 411 -1.05 13.66 2.01
C CYS A 411 -0.29 12.32 1.97
N ASP A 412 -0.41 11.52 0.91
CA ASP A 412 0.36 10.28 0.74
C ASP A 412 1.81 10.53 0.31
N CYS A 413 2.73 9.65 0.71
CA CYS A 413 4.10 9.71 0.21
C CYS A 413 4.17 9.40 -1.29
N ARG A 414 4.81 10.30 -2.05
CA ARG A 414 4.99 10.17 -3.49
C ARG A 414 5.94 9.04 -3.91
N LYS A 415 6.78 8.56 -3.00
CA LYS A 415 7.72 7.45 -3.24
C LYS A 415 7.42 6.23 -2.38
N ALA A 416 6.18 6.06 -1.90
CA ALA A 416 5.84 4.97 -0.99
C ALA A 416 6.33 3.60 -1.49
N ASP A 417 6.18 3.30 -2.78
CA ASP A 417 6.43 1.98 -3.33
C ASP A 417 7.91 1.71 -3.68
N SER A 418 8.74 2.77 -3.75
CA SER A 418 10.16 2.68 -4.12
C SER A 418 11.11 3.39 -3.14
N CYS A 419 10.60 3.79 -1.97
CA CYS A 419 11.39 4.40 -0.91
C CYS A 419 12.30 3.35 -0.28
N LYS A 420 13.61 3.43 -0.56
CA LYS A 420 14.61 2.50 0.00
C LYS A 420 14.63 2.51 1.53
N LEU A 421 14.45 3.69 2.15
CA LEU A 421 14.36 3.78 3.61
C LEU A 421 13.21 2.90 4.13
N ARG A 422 12.01 3.00 3.53
CA ARG A 422 10.84 2.19 3.91
C ARG A 422 11.09 0.70 3.67
N ILE A 423 11.65 0.33 2.52
CA ILE A 423 11.94 -1.07 2.17
C ILE A 423 12.90 -1.70 3.17
N TYR A 424 14.04 -1.05 3.45
CA TYR A 424 15.01 -1.58 4.41
C TYR A 424 14.47 -1.56 5.84
N SER A 425 13.68 -0.55 6.22
CA SER A 425 13.01 -0.54 7.52
C SER A 425 12.03 -1.71 7.69
N ASP A 426 11.35 -2.13 6.63
CA ASP A 426 10.51 -3.32 6.65
C ASP A 426 11.35 -4.61 6.78
N ILE A 427 12.39 -4.77 5.95
CA ILE A 427 13.29 -5.93 5.97
C ILE A 427 13.91 -6.14 7.35
N TYR A 428 14.47 -5.09 7.94
CA TYR A 428 15.16 -5.17 9.23
C TYR A 428 14.23 -5.00 10.44
N ASN A 429 12.91 -4.93 10.24
CA ASN A 429 11.91 -4.74 11.30
C ASN A 429 12.22 -3.52 12.20
N ALA A 430 12.55 -2.39 11.59
CA ALA A 430 12.82 -1.14 12.30
C ALA A 430 11.56 -0.62 13.01
N ASN A 431 11.73 -0.05 14.19
CA ASN A 431 10.67 0.67 14.89
C ASN A 431 10.88 2.19 14.73
N PRO A 432 10.01 2.91 14.00
CA PRO A 432 10.19 4.35 13.76
C PRO A 432 10.06 5.19 15.03
N ASN A 433 9.58 4.61 16.13
CA ASN A 433 9.38 5.28 17.40
C ASN A 433 10.43 4.93 18.46
N ARG A 434 11.46 4.11 18.13
CA ARG A 434 12.49 3.71 19.11
C ARG A 434 13.29 4.92 19.60
N TYR A 435 13.69 5.79 18.68
CA TYR A 435 14.36 7.05 18.98
C TYR A 435 13.40 8.19 18.66
N ARG A 436 12.90 8.88 19.68
CA ARG A 436 12.02 10.04 19.51
C ARG A 436 12.82 11.33 19.65
N GLY A 437 12.93 12.07 18.55
CA GLY A 437 13.41 13.45 18.55
C GLY A 437 12.27 14.45 18.71
N GLU A 438 12.61 15.74 18.67
CA GLU A 438 11.62 16.80 18.50
C GLU A 438 11.09 16.74 17.05
N ARG A 439 9.75 16.67 16.89
CA ARG A 439 9.15 16.56 15.56
C ARG A 439 9.38 17.86 14.79
N ARG A 440 10.11 17.76 13.67
CA ARG A 440 10.24 18.87 12.71
C ARG A 440 8.87 19.30 12.18
N GLN A 441 8.68 20.59 11.96
CA GLN A 441 7.46 21.04 11.29
C GLN A 441 7.44 20.57 9.84
N PHE A 442 6.25 20.27 9.34
CA PHE A 442 6.04 19.95 7.94
C PHE A 442 6.31 21.19 7.08
N GLU A 443 7.24 21.04 6.14
CA GLU A 443 7.53 22.04 5.11
C GLU A 443 7.46 21.38 3.75
N GLN A 444 6.91 22.09 2.77
CA GLN A 444 6.85 21.66 1.38
C GLN A 444 7.21 22.83 0.45
N GLN A 445 8.07 22.56 -0.53
CA GLN A 445 8.35 23.45 -1.65
C GLN A 445 7.81 22.83 -2.93
N ASN A 446 6.99 23.58 -3.67
CA ASN A 446 6.28 23.14 -4.88
C ASN A 446 6.44 24.14 -6.05
N GLN A 447 7.44 25.04 -5.97
CA GLN A 447 7.66 26.10 -6.96
C GLN A 447 8.29 25.56 -8.26
N HIS A 448 9.20 24.58 -8.17
CA HIS A 448 9.86 24.00 -9.34
C HIS A 448 8.86 23.24 -10.22
N ASP A 449 8.90 23.34 -11.55
CA ASP A 449 7.96 22.67 -12.47
C ASP A 449 7.71 21.18 -12.22
N ILE A 450 8.76 20.37 -12.07
CA ILE A 450 8.63 18.91 -11.98
C ILE A 450 8.88 18.35 -10.57
N VAL A 451 9.41 19.14 -9.62
CA VAL A 451 9.88 18.66 -8.31
C VAL A 451 9.01 19.17 -7.16
N ILE A 452 8.68 18.27 -6.25
CA ILE A 452 8.23 18.59 -4.89
C ILE A 452 9.34 18.23 -3.92
N TYR A 453 9.62 19.14 -3.00
CA TYR A 453 10.57 18.92 -1.91
C TYR A 453 9.88 19.01 -0.56
N GLU A 454 9.94 17.92 0.20
CA GLU A 454 9.43 17.82 1.57
C GLU A 454 10.59 17.52 2.52
N SER A 455 11.07 18.57 3.18
CA SER A 455 12.31 18.52 3.98
C SER A 455 12.23 17.52 5.14
N GLY A 456 11.03 17.34 5.71
CA GLY A 456 10.77 16.38 6.79
C GLY A 456 11.02 14.92 6.41
N LYS A 457 11.00 14.55 5.12
CA LYS A 457 11.29 13.17 4.68
C LYS A 457 12.77 12.94 4.37
N CYS A 458 13.60 13.98 4.51
CA CYS A 458 15.02 13.94 4.15
C CYS A 458 15.85 13.32 5.27
N ILE A 459 16.66 12.31 4.91
CA ILE A 459 17.63 11.68 5.82
C ILE A 459 19.04 12.28 5.72
N SER A 460 19.17 13.47 5.12
CA SER A 460 20.46 14.17 4.99
C SER A 460 21.61 13.35 4.36
N CYS A 461 21.28 12.44 3.42
CA CYS A 461 22.28 11.57 2.79
C CYS A 461 23.30 12.29 1.90
N GLY A 462 22.97 13.50 1.43
CA GLY A 462 23.83 14.36 0.60
C GLY A 462 23.94 13.95 -0.87
N LEU A 463 23.18 12.96 -1.36
CA LEU A 463 23.25 12.55 -2.77
C LEU A 463 22.89 13.70 -3.73
N CYS A 464 21.79 14.40 -3.45
CA CYS A 464 21.36 15.54 -4.28
C CYS A 464 22.36 16.71 -4.26
N ILE A 465 23.09 16.91 -3.15
CA ILE A 465 24.18 17.89 -3.05
C ILE A 465 25.33 17.51 -3.98
N LYS A 466 25.74 16.23 -3.98
CA LYS A 466 26.82 15.73 -4.84
C LYS A 466 26.49 15.82 -6.32
N ILE A 467 25.25 15.47 -6.68
CA ILE A 467 24.73 15.56 -8.05
C ILE A 467 24.74 17.02 -8.52
N ALA A 468 24.12 17.92 -7.75
CA ALA A 468 24.07 19.35 -8.07
C ALA A 468 25.45 20.00 -8.19
N SER A 469 26.36 19.68 -7.25
CA SER A 469 27.74 20.18 -7.26
C SER A 469 28.51 19.70 -8.48
N SER A 470 28.41 18.41 -8.82
CA SER A 470 29.10 17.82 -9.98
C SER A 470 28.59 18.36 -11.31
N ALA A 471 27.30 18.70 -11.39
CA ALA A 471 26.69 19.34 -12.54
C ALA A 471 26.95 20.86 -12.61
N LYS A 472 27.63 21.44 -11.62
CA LYS A 472 27.86 22.88 -11.49
C LYS A 472 26.53 23.65 -11.61
N GLU A 473 25.54 23.24 -10.81
CA GLU A 473 24.33 24.04 -10.60
C GLU A 473 24.74 25.43 -10.06
N PRO A 474 24.15 26.54 -10.56
CA PRO A 474 24.56 27.88 -10.14
C PRO A 474 24.47 28.11 -8.62
N LEU A 475 23.42 27.58 -8.00
CA LEU A 475 23.24 27.57 -6.54
C LEU A 475 23.38 26.17 -5.93
N GLY A 476 22.82 25.17 -6.59
CA GLY A 476 22.82 23.79 -6.11
C GLY A 476 22.07 23.60 -4.80
N LEU A 477 22.41 22.52 -4.10
CA LEU A 477 21.92 22.20 -2.76
C LEU A 477 23.10 22.13 -1.79
N THR A 478 22.85 22.42 -0.52
CA THR A 478 23.83 22.29 0.56
C THR A 478 23.17 21.88 1.88
N PHE A 479 23.98 21.61 2.89
CA PHE A 479 23.52 21.52 4.27
C PHE A 479 23.38 22.92 4.86
N ILE A 480 22.21 23.21 5.40
CA ILE A 480 21.86 24.48 6.05
C ILE A 480 21.68 24.22 7.54
N GLY A 481 22.18 25.13 8.37
CA GLY A 481 22.12 25.03 9.83
C GLY A 481 23.30 24.28 10.44
N ARG A 482 23.25 24.06 11.76
CA ARG A 482 24.23 23.30 12.54
C ARG A 482 23.50 22.50 13.63
N GLY A 483 24.09 21.38 14.06
CA GLY A 483 23.50 20.50 15.08
C GLY A 483 22.23 19.79 14.61
N PHE A 484 21.24 19.66 15.50
CA PHE A 484 19.97 18.98 15.20
C PHE A 484 19.10 19.70 14.15
N ASN A 485 19.38 20.97 13.89
CA ASN A 485 18.67 21.78 12.89
C ASN A 485 19.25 21.65 11.47
N VAL A 486 20.22 20.74 11.25
CA VAL A 486 20.77 20.52 9.91
C VAL A 486 19.68 19.95 8.99
N ARG A 487 19.54 20.60 7.83
CA ARG A 487 18.67 20.16 6.74
C ARG A 487 19.36 20.38 5.40
N VAL A 488 18.89 19.66 4.38
CA VAL A 488 19.26 19.97 2.99
C VAL A 488 18.41 21.14 2.50
N GLY A 489 18.98 22.04 1.71
CA GLY A 489 18.24 23.12 1.08
C GLY A 489 19.10 23.91 0.08
N VAL A 490 18.53 24.96 -0.50
CA VAL A 490 19.26 25.87 -1.40
C VAL A 490 19.94 26.97 -0.59
N PRO A 491 21.21 27.31 -0.87
CA PRO A 491 21.89 28.42 -0.20
C PRO A 491 21.08 29.73 -0.22
N PHE A 492 21.32 30.59 0.77
CA PHE A 492 20.74 31.94 0.87
C PHE A 492 19.20 31.99 0.85
N ASN A 493 18.55 30.98 1.45
CA ASN A 493 17.09 30.86 1.55
C ASN A 493 16.36 30.92 0.19
N GLN A 494 17.02 30.45 -0.88
CA GLN A 494 16.40 30.37 -2.20
C GLN A 494 15.50 29.12 -2.33
N THR A 495 14.74 29.04 -3.41
CA THR A 495 13.80 27.95 -3.70
C THR A 495 14.48 26.80 -4.42
N ILE A 496 13.95 25.58 -4.27
CA ILE A 496 14.41 24.37 -4.98
C ILE A 496 14.48 24.58 -6.50
N GLU A 497 13.55 25.35 -7.07
CA GLU A 497 13.55 25.77 -8.47
C GLU A 497 14.87 26.45 -8.88
N LYS A 498 15.38 27.37 -8.06
CA LYS A 498 16.66 28.03 -8.34
C LYS A 498 17.87 27.15 -8.05
N GLY A 499 17.74 26.19 -7.13
CA GLY A 499 18.80 25.27 -6.74
C GLY A 499 19.04 24.12 -7.73
N LEU A 500 18.00 23.68 -8.45
CA LEU A 500 18.04 22.55 -9.37
C LEU A 500 17.52 22.96 -10.75
N GLN A 501 18.38 23.48 -11.62
CA GLN A 501 17.99 23.92 -12.97
C GLN A 501 18.31 22.87 -14.04
N LYS A 502 19.35 22.07 -13.83
CA LYS A 502 19.91 21.12 -14.81
C LYS A 502 19.67 19.67 -14.42
N VAL A 503 19.75 19.35 -13.12
CA VAL A 503 19.79 17.95 -12.62
C VAL A 503 18.65 17.59 -11.68
N ALA A 504 17.53 18.32 -11.78
CA ALA A 504 16.33 18.07 -10.97
C ALA A 504 15.85 16.61 -11.05
N ARG A 505 15.77 16.04 -12.26
CA ARG A 505 15.37 14.64 -12.49
C ARG A 505 16.31 13.63 -11.83
N GLU A 506 17.63 13.76 -12.06
CA GLU A 506 18.64 12.87 -11.47
C GLU A 506 18.60 12.91 -9.94
N CYS A 507 18.40 14.10 -9.35
CA CYS A 507 18.24 14.27 -7.90
C CYS A 507 17.00 13.57 -7.33
N VAL A 508 15.86 13.63 -8.02
CA VAL A 508 14.62 12.95 -7.63
C VAL A 508 14.77 11.43 -7.70
N GLU A 509 15.31 10.93 -8.82
CA GLU A 509 15.54 9.50 -9.04
C GLU A 509 16.50 8.92 -7.99
N SER A 510 17.57 9.66 -7.69
CA SER A 510 18.60 9.26 -6.72
C SER A 510 18.19 9.44 -5.26
N CYS A 511 17.11 10.16 -4.95
CA CYS A 511 16.65 10.35 -3.57
C CYS A 511 16.25 8.99 -2.97
N PRO A 512 16.86 8.52 -1.87
CA PRO A 512 16.54 7.20 -1.30
C PRO A 512 15.21 7.21 -0.51
N THR A 513 14.61 8.38 -0.34
CA THR A 513 13.34 8.60 0.37
C THR A 513 12.35 9.35 -0.52
N GLY A 514 11.21 9.75 0.05
CA GLY A 514 10.24 10.62 -0.62
C GLY A 514 10.50 12.12 -0.44
N ALA A 515 11.71 12.54 -0.02
CA ALA A 515 12.00 13.95 0.21
C ALA A 515 12.01 14.79 -1.07
N LEU A 516 12.65 14.29 -2.12
CA LEU A 516 12.56 14.83 -3.48
C LEU A 516 11.73 13.85 -4.30
N ALA A 517 10.63 14.33 -4.86
CA ALA A 517 9.71 13.53 -5.66
C ALA A 517 9.22 14.32 -6.88
N PHE A 518 8.73 13.62 -7.91
CA PHE A 518 8.05 14.28 -9.01
C PHE A 518 6.68 14.82 -8.57
N LYS A 519 6.26 15.98 -9.11
CA LYS A 519 4.91 16.54 -8.88
C LYS A 519 3.82 15.60 -9.32
N GLU A 520 3.96 15.07 -10.53
CA GLU A 520 3.09 14.03 -11.04
C GLU A 520 3.62 12.71 -10.53
N LYS A 521 2.75 11.96 -9.85
CA LYS A 521 3.02 10.56 -9.53
C LYS A 521 2.75 9.82 -10.84
N GLY A 522 3.81 9.45 -11.55
CA GLY A 522 3.73 8.56 -12.71
C GLY A 522 3.23 7.17 -12.33
#